data_AF-A0A3D0XCU6-F1
#
_entry.id   AF-A0A3D0XCU6-F1
#
_cell.length_a   1.000
_cell.length_b   1.000
_cell.length_c   1.000
_cell.angle_alpha   90.00
_cell.angle_beta   90.00
_cell.angle_gamma   90.00
#
_symmetry.space_group_name_H-M   'P 1'
#
loop_
_entity.id
_entity.type
_entity.pdbx_description
1 polymer ?
#
loop_
_entity_poly.entity_id
_entity_poly.type
_entity_poly.pdbx_seq_one_letter_code
_entity_poly.pdbx_strand_id
1 'polypeptide(L)'
;FKPIFNGHNLDGWAGPVENYEVKEGAIVCKPNNGGTIYYHQNLTDFVARLEFKLPPGGNNGLAIRYPGQGDTAYSGMCELQVLDNSAEKYAKLDARQYHGSAYGMVAA
;
A
#
# COMPACT_ATOMS: atom_id res chain seq x y z
N PHE A 1 -16.02 3.43 -11.68
CA PHE A 1 -15.15 3.55 -10.49
C PHE A 1 -15.54 4.79 -9.71
N LYS A 2 -15.55 4.73 -8.38
CA LYS A 2 -15.75 5.90 -7.49
C LYS A 2 -14.41 6.25 -6.85
N PRO A 3 -13.90 7.49 -6.99
CA PRO A 3 -12.67 7.89 -6.30
C PRO A 3 -12.84 7.83 -4.79
N ILE A 4 -11.87 7.22 -4.09
CA ILE A 4 -11.78 7.25 -2.62
C ILE A 4 -10.83 8.33 -2.11
N PHE A 5 -9.91 8.79 -2.97
CA PHE A 5 -9.03 9.92 -2.71
C PHE A 5 -9.52 11.13 -3.48
N ASN A 6 -9.58 12.27 -2.82
CA ASN A 6 -10.12 13.51 -3.36
C ASN A 6 -9.08 14.40 -4.07
N GLY A 7 -7.80 13.98 -4.08
CA GLY A 7 -6.72 14.68 -4.76
C GLY A 7 -6.11 15.86 -4.00
N HIS A 8 -6.61 16.22 -2.82
CA HIS A 8 -6.15 17.44 -2.12
C HIS A 8 -5.89 17.27 -0.63
N ASN A 9 -6.53 16.33 0.05
CA ASN A 9 -6.25 16.03 1.46
C ASN A 9 -6.56 14.56 1.82
N LEU A 10 -6.37 14.20 3.09
CA LEU A 10 -6.58 12.83 3.59
C LEU A 10 -7.96 12.63 4.25
N ASP A 11 -8.95 13.46 3.91
CA ASP A 11 -10.32 13.26 4.39
C ASP A 11 -10.85 11.89 3.96
N GLY A 12 -11.42 11.14 4.91
CA GLY A 12 -11.86 9.77 4.70
C GLY A 12 -10.77 8.70 4.85
N TRP A 13 -9.55 9.08 5.21
CA TRP A 13 -8.47 8.15 5.58
C TRP A 13 -8.26 8.11 7.09
N ALA A 14 -7.82 6.96 7.59
CA ALA A 14 -7.45 6.71 8.98
C ALA A 14 -6.09 6.01 9.05
N GLY A 15 -5.58 5.81 10.28
CA GLY A 15 -4.21 5.36 10.53
C GLY A 15 -3.26 6.53 10.80
N PRO A 16 -1.94 6.36 10.63
CA PRO A 16 -0.94 7.40 10.90
C PRO A 16 -0.90 8.44 9.77
N VAL A 17 -2.02 9.13 9.53
CA VAL A 17 -2.18 10.10 8.43
C VAL A 17 -1.22 11.30 8.56
N GLU A 18 -0.76 11.59 9.77
CA GLU A 18 0.27 12.58 10.07
C GLU A 18 1.63 12.26 9.44
N ASN A 19 1.89 10.99 9.13
CA ASN A 19 3.09 10.53 8.45
C ASN A 19 3.03 10.73 6.93
N TYR A 20 1.89 11.18 6.41
CA TYR A 20 1.63 11.38 4.99
C TYR A 20 1.30 12.84 4.68
N GLU A 21 1.46 13.20 3.43
CA GLU A 21 1.09 14.50 2.88
C GLU A 21 0.51 14.32 1.48
N VAL A 22 -0.24 15.32 1.01
CA VAL A 22 -0.68 15.38 -0.38
C VAL A 22 0.24 16.31 -1.15
N LYS A 23 0.91 15.78 -2.17
CA LYS A 23 1.80 16.54 -3.07
C LYS A 23 1.42 16.23 -4.51
N GLU A 24 1.21 17.29 -5.31
CA GLU A 24 0.90 17.18 -6.74
C GLU A 24 -0.29 16.25 -7.04
N GLY A 25 -1.31 16.24 -6.16
CA GLY A 25 -2.46 15.37 -6.33
C GLY A 25 -2.22 13.88 -6.04
N ALA A 26 -1.15 13.54 -5.32
CA ALA A 26 -0.83 12.19 -4.87
C ALA A 26 -0.63 12.14 -3.35
N ILE A 27 -0.95 10.99 -2.74
CA ILE A 27 -0.61 10.71 -1.35
C ILE A 27 0.87 10.29 -1.30
N VAL A 28 1.66 10.97 -0.48
CA VAL A 28 3.10 10.76 -0.35
C VAL A 28 3.46 10.49 1.11
N CYS A 29 4.19 9.41 1.36
CA CYS A 29 4.77 9.15 2.68
C CYS A 29 5.92 10.14 2.93
N LYS A 30 5.93 10.79 4.09
CA LYS A 30 6.99 11.73 4.45
C LYS A 30 8.31 10.99 4.64
N PRO A 31 9.47 11.62 4.34
CA PRO A 31 10.77 11.02 4.56
C PRO A 31 10.93 10.47 5.98
N ASN A 32 11.52 9.28 6.12
CA ASN A 32 11.75 8.59 7.40
C ASN A 32 10.50 8.26 8.22
N ASN A 33 9.31 8.35 7.63
CA ASN A 33 8.06 7.95 8.24
C ASN A 33 7.50 6.68 7.56
N GLY A 34 6.40 6.16 8.09
CA GLY A 34 5.73 4.99 7.54
C GLY A 34 4.45 4.65 8.28
N GLY A 35 4.01 3.41 8.11
CA GLY A 35 2.75 2.90 8.65
C GLY A 35 1.73 2.67 7.55
N THR A 36 0.53 2.24 7.94
CA THR A 36 -0.53 1.91 6.99
C THR A 36 -1.70 2.86 7.19
N ILE A 37 -1.88 3.78 6.24
CA ILE A 37 -3.14 4.51 6.12
C ILE A 37 -4.16 3.64 5.38
N TYR A 38 -5.43 3.80 5.74
CA TYR A 38 -6.51 3.02 5.14
C TYR A 38 -7.76 3.86 4.98
N TYR A 39 -8.60 3.48 4.01
CA TYR A 39 -9.90 4.10 3.81
C TYR A 39 -10.79 3.82 5.03
N HIS A 40 -11.36 4.85 5.64
CA HIS A 40 -12.15 4.75 6.87
C HIS A 40 -13.57 4.21 6.64
N GLN A 41 -13.79 3.45 5.56
CA GLN A 41 -15.05 2.75 5.33
C GLN A 41 -14.79 1.30 4.98
N ASN A 42 -15.60 0.41 5.56
CA ASN A 42 -15.57 -1.00 5.23
C ASN A 42 -16.14 -1.22 3.83
N LEU A 43 -15.40 -1.96 3.02
CA LEU A 43 -15.82 -2.42 1.70
C LEU A 43 -16.00 -3.94 1.73
N THR A 44 -17.08 -4.43 1.10
CA THR A 44 -17.36 -5.86 0.96
C THR A 44 -16.66 -6.40 -0.28
N ASP A 45 -17.38 -6.49 -1.40
CA ASP A 45 -16.85 -6.86 -2.70
C ASP A 45 -16.55 -5.60 -3.50
N PHE A 46 -15.34 -5.50 -4.01
CA PHE A 46 -14.89 -4.30 -4.71
C PHE A 46 -13.87 -4.63 -5.80
N VAL A 47 -13.71 -3.70 -6.73
CA VAL A 47 -12.59 -3.64 -7.66
C VAL A 47 -11.80 -2.38 -7.34
N ALA A 48 -10.53 -2.53 -6.97
CA ALA A 48 -9.63 -1.41 -6.73
C ALA A 48 -8.77 -1.13 -7.96
N ARG A 49 -8.50 0.16 -8.19
CA ARG A 49 -7.53 0.64 -9.18
C ARG A 49 -6.75 1.77 -8.53
N LEU A 50 -5.43 1.68 -8.58
CA LEU A 50 -4.52 2.73 -8.15
C LEU A 50 -3.35 2.82 -9.12
N GLU A 51 -2.68 3.96 -9.08
CA GLU A 51 -1.37 4.18 -9.68
C GLU A 51 -0.39 4.46 -8.55
N PHE A 52 0.86 4.05 -8.71
CA PHE A 52 1.91 4.28 -7.71
C PHE A 52 3.21 4.67 -8.40
N LYS A 53 4.08 5.32 -7.63
CA LYS A 53 5.47 5.61 -8.01
C LYS A 53 6.35 5.30 -6.82
N LEU A 54 7.39 4.50 -7.03
CA LEU A 54 8.38 4.18 -6.01
C LEU A 54 9.69 4.94 -6.26
N PRO A 55 10.43 5.29 -5.20
CA PRO A 55 11.85 5.59 -5.35
C PRO A 55 12.62 4.31 -5.73
N PRO A 56 13.86 4.43 -6.23
CA PRO A 56 14.74 3.27 -6.43
C PRO A 56 14.86 2.42 -5.16
N GLY A 57 14.61 1.12 -5.29
CA GLY A 57 14.56 0.19 -4.15
C GLY A 57 13.40 0.42 -3.19
N GLY A 58 12.33 1.10 -3.61
CA GLY A 58 11.13 1.30 -2.81
C GLY A 58 10.41 -0.01 -2.49
N ASN A 59 9.77 -0.05 -1.33
CA ASN A 59 8.93 -1.15 -0.85
C ASN A 59 7.67 -0.57 -0.20
N ASN A 60 6.51 -1.08 -0.59
CA ASN A 60 5.19 -0.69 -0.12
C ASN A 60 4.20 -1.82 -0.43
N GLY A 61 2.92 -1.65 -0.11
CA GLY A 61 1.89 -2.60 -0.50
C GLY A 61 0.49 -2.01 -0.44
N LEU A 62 -0.43 -2.67 -1.12
CA LEU A 62 -1.85 -2.42 -0.99
C LEU A 62 -2.46 -3.44 -0.03
N ALA A 63 -2.78 -2.99 1.18
CA ALA A 63 -3.47 -3.81 2.16
C ALA A 63 -4.95 -4.02 1.77
N ILE A 64 -5.41 -5.26 1.80
CA ILE A 64 -6.80 -5.65 1.50
C ILE A 64 -7.44 -6.26 2.76
N ARG A 65 -8.63 -5.75 3.11
CA ARG A 65 -9.36 -6.11 4.34
C ARG A 65 -8.51 -5.95 5.60
N TYR A 66 -7.75 -4.87 5.68
CA TYR A 66 -6.94 -4.53 6.85
C TYR A 66 -7.83 -4.09 8.03
N PRO A 67 -7.67 -4.67 9.24
CA PRO A 67 -8.50 -4.31 10.39
C PRO A 67 -8.12 -2.97 11.05
N GLY A 68 -7.15 -2.22 10.49
CA GLY A 68 -6.70 -0.93 11.01
C GLY A 68 -5.61 -1.01 12.09
N GLN A 69 -5.15 -2.21 12.44
CA GLN A 69 -4.09 -2.45 13.41
C GLN A 69 -3.28 -3.71 13.07
N GLY A 70 -2.05 -3.78 13.59
CA GLY A 70 -1.13 -4.90 13.33
C GLY A 70 -0.46 -4.83 11.96
N ASP A 71 0.26 -5.90 11.62
CA ASP A 71 0.94 -6.04 10.34
C ASP A 71 -0.06 -6.37 9.23
N THR A 72 -0.09 -5.57 8.18
CA THR A 72 -1.04 -5.70 7.06
C THR A 72 -0.95 -7.04 6.34
N ALA A 73 0.25 -7.61 6.20
CA ALA A 73 0.47 -8.87 5.48
C ALA A 73 -0.16 -10.06 6.20
N TYR A 74 -0.24 -10.01 7.54
CA TYR A 74 -0.67 -11.14 8.37
C TYR A 74 -1.99 -10.91 9.11
N SER A 75 -2.32 -9.64 9.40
CA SER A 75 -3.54 -9.25 10.13
C SER A 75 -4.67 -8.87 9.18
N GLY A 76 -4.36 -8.48 7.94
CA GLY A 76 -5.32 -8.34 6.86
C GLY A 76 -5.61 -9.67 6.16
N MET A 77 -6.47 -9.64 5.14
CA MET A 77 -6.66 -10.80 4.27
C MET A 77 -5.44 -11.01 3.36
N CYS A 78 -4.87 -9.92 2.84
CA CYS A 78 -3.79 -9.96 1.87
C CYS A 78 -3.14 -8.58 1.76
N GLU A 79 -1.82 -8.56 1.54
CA GLU A 79 -1.11 -7.41 0.97
C GLU A 79 -0.77 -7.73 -0.49
N LEU A 80 -1.18 -6.87 -1.42
CA LEU A 80 -0.64 -6.90 -2.77
C LEU A 80 0.68 -6.13 -2.80
N GLN A 81 1.75 -6.85 -3.10
CA GLN A 81 3.11 -6.33 -3.01
C GLN A 81 3.36 -5.20 -4.03
N VAL A 82 3.96 -4.10 -3.57
CA VAL A 82 4.40 -2.97 -4.39
C VAL A 82 5.90 -2.74 -4.17
N LEU A 83 6.71 -3.35 -5.02
CA LEU A 83 8.16 -3.43 -4.84
C LEU A 83 8.91 -3.03 -6.11
N ASP A 84 10.03 -2.34 -5.94
CA ASP A 84 11.03 -2.24 -7.01
C ASP A 84 11.80 -3.56 -7.12
N ASN A 85 11.26 -4.49 -7.93
CA ASN A 85 11.84 -5.82 -8.14
C ASN A 85 13.29 -5.80 -8.65
N SER A 86 13.72 -4.69 -9.27
CA SER A 86 15.04 -4.60 -9.90
C SER A 86 16.16 -4.24 -8.94
N ALA A 87 15.83 -3.80 -7.73
CA ALA A 87 16.84 -3.37 -6.76
C ALA A 87 17.66 -4.56 -6.23
N GLU A 88 19.00 -4.40 -6.20
CA GLU A 88 19.94 -5.48 -5.85
C GLU A 88 19.65 -6.14 -4.50
N LYS A 89 19.18 -5.37 -3.51
CA LYS A 89 18.80 -5.89 -2.17
C LYS A 89 17.65 -6.90 -2.20
N TYR A 90 16.88 -6.95 -3.30
CA TYR A 90 15.76 -7.86 -3.50
C TYR A 90 16.07 -8.98 -4.51
N ALA A 91 17.34 -9.18 -4.89
CA ALA A 91 17.73 -10.15 -5.91
C ALA A 91 17.46 -11.63 -5.56
N LYS A 92 17.13 -11.94 -4.30
CA LYS A 92 16.99 -13.32 -3.80
C LYS A 92 15.77 -13.53 -2.90
N LEU A 93 14.69 -12.78 -3.13
CA LEU A 93 13.45 -12.99 -2.39
C LEU A 93 12.74 -14.28 -2.85
N ASP A 94 11.85 -14.80 -2.00
CA ASP A 94 10.88 -15.80 -2.43
C ASP A 94 9.99 -15.22 -3.54
N ALA A 95 9.60 -16.03 -4.52
CA ALA A 95 8.80 -15.58 -5.67
C ALA A 95 7.52 -14.84 -5.25
N ARG A 96 6.92 -15.22 -4.11
CA ARG A 96 5.69 -14.63 -3.55
C ARG A 96 5.91 -13.28 -2.86
N GLN A 97 7.14 -12.76 -2.86
CA GLN A 97 7.49 -11.48 -2.23
C GLN A 97 7.76 -10.37 -3.25
N TYR A 98 7.70 -10.67 -4.55
CA TYR A 98 7.89 -9.68 -5.62
C TYR A 98 6.60 -8.95 -5.98
N HIS A 99 6.73 -7.78 -6.61
CA HIS A 99 5.61 -6.95 -7.04
C HIS A 99 4.51 -7.74 -7.76
N GLY A 100 3.26 -7.45 -7.41
CA GLY A 100 2.08 -8.11 -7.96
C GLY A 100 1.64 -9.36 -7.20
N SER A 101 2.52 -9.93 -6.37
CA SER A 101 2.19 -11.10 -5.56
C SER A 101 1.15 -10.76 -4.50
N ALA A 102 0.30 -11.74 -4.17
CA ALA A 102 -0.35 -11.79 -2.87
C ALA A 102 0.74 -12.20 -1.86
N TYR A 103 1.26 -11.23 -1.11
CA TYR A 103 2.52 -11.35 -0.39
C TYR A 103 2.60 -12.61 0.47
N GLY A 104 3.60 -13.45 0.23
CA GLY A 104 3.83 -14.71 0.95
C GLY A 104 2.83 -15.84 0.63
N MET A 105 1.78 -15.57 -0.15
CA MET A 105 0.73 -16.52 -0.49
C MET A 105 0.87 -17.07 -1.91
N VAL A 106 0.83 -16.19 -2.91
CA VAL A 106 0.80 -16.54 -4.34
C VAL A 106 1.64 -15.54 -5.13
N ALA A 107 2.54 -16.04 -5.99
CA ALA A 107 3.37 -15.21 -6.85
C ALA A 107 2.57 -14.62 -8.02
N ALA A 108 3.04 -13.50 -8.55
CA ALA A 108 2.48 -12.84 -9.75
C ALA A 108 2.70 -13.63 -11.04
#